data_AF-A0A1H6UHE9-F1
#
_entry.id   AF-A0A1H6UHE9-F1
#
_cell.length_a   1.000
_cell.length_b   1.000
_cell.length_c   1.000
_cell.angle_alpha   90.00
_cell.angle_beta   90.00
_cell.angle_gamma   90.00
#
_symmetry.space_group_name_H-M   'P 1'
#
loop_
_entity.id
_entity.type
_entity.pdbx_description
1 polymer ?
#
loop_
_entity_poly.entity_id
_entity_poly.type
_entity_poly.pdbx_seq_one_letter_code
_entity_poly.pdbx_strand_id
1 'polypeptide(L)'
;MQWKEEDYFVLDVDLSTRSFQKIALPELAPLKDYSMEIVYDGQFMGSFGVGVFPIAGKDKIILANNSINESLVFDTNTGGTRVVHWNTPLLGERRSYLLPAQVEETLGAKEEIIKRSREDIFYGRLIWDDSHEQFFRFSVKEQLGQEKNEYGQYARTGAEVYLSIFDENLDLLAESPVPELKAPPKKHFVKDGKIWIFENIADEMAFIRLKVE
;
A
#
# COMPACT_ATOMS: atom_id res chain seq x y z
N MET A 1 -28.07 -5.19 4.02
CA MET A 1 -27.19 -4.03 4.30
C MET A 1 -26.32 -3.88 3.05
N GLN A 2 -26.62 -2.91 2.18
CA GLN A 2 -25.78 -2.64 1.01
C GLN A 2 -24.59 -1.82 1.52
N TRP A 3 -23.43 -2.48 1.65
CA TRP A 3 -22.15 -1.80 1.87
C TRP A 3 -21.83 -1.02 0.60
N LYS A 4 -22.27 0.24 0.52
CA LYS A 4 -22.19 1.05 -0.70
C LYS A 4 -21.22 2.23 -0.62
N GLU A 5 -20.65 2.50 0.54
CA GLU A 5 -19.66 3.55 0.72
C GLU A 5 -18.41 2.95 1.35
N GLU A 6 -17.30 2.97 0.60
CA GLU A 6 -15.95 2.79 1.14
C GLU A 6 -15.61 4.03 1.98
N ASP A 7 -16.26 4.14 3.13
CA ASP A 7 -15.99 5.20 4.10
C ASP A 7 -14.79 4.82 4.95
N TYR A 8 -13.68 5.53 4.76
CA TYR A 8 -12.56 5.44 5.68
C TYR A 8 -12.84 6.26 6.94
N PHE A 9 -12.51 5.71 8.11
CA PHE A 9 -12.68 6.37 9.40
C PHE A 9 -11.67 5.85 10.42
N VAL A 10 -11.40 6.67 11.44
CA VAL A 10 -10.80 6.23 12.70
C VAL A 10 -11.93 5.92 13.68
N LEU A 11 -11.83 4.77 14.35
CA LEU A 11 -12.68 4.44 15.49
C LEU A 11 -11.89 4.70 16.77
N ASP A 12 -12.18 5.81 17.44
CA ASP A 12 -11.63 6.09 18.76
C ASP A 12 -12.50 5.40 19.81
N VAL A 13 -11.89 4.61 20.70
CA VAL A 13 -12.60 3.77 21.67
C VAL A 13 -12.07 4.07 23.06
N ASP A 14 -12.93 4.63 23.90
CA ASP A 14 -12.66 4.78 25.32
C ASP A 14 -13.07 3.50 26.05
N LEU A 15 -12.06 2.73 26.44
CA LEU A 15 -12.24 1.46 27.15
C LEU A 15 -12.81 1.63 28.56
N SER A 16 -12.61 2.79 29.19
CA SER A 16 -13.08 3.06 30.56
C SER A 16 -14.58 3.33 30.58
N THR A 17 -15.07 4.13 29.63
CA THR A 17 -16.49 4.46 29.49
C THR A 17 -17.24 3.49 28.58
N ARG A 18 -16.51 2.60 27.88
CA ARG A 18 -17.04 1.71 26.82
C ARG A 18 -17.78 2.50 25.74
N SER A 19 -17.30 3.70 25.46
CA SER A 19 -17.82 4.57 24.41
C SER A 19 -16.88 4.56 23.21
N PHE A 20 -17.40 4.98 22.08
CA PHE A 20 -16.59 5.14 20.87
C PHE A 20 -17.05 6.36 20.09
N GLN A 21 -16.12 6.93 19.33
CA GLN A 21 -16.38 7.96 18.35
C GLN A 21 -15.87 7.51 16.98
N LYS A 22 -16.70 7.66 15.96
CA LYS A 22 -16.29 7.51 14.56
C LYS A 22 -15.83 8.88 14.05
N ILE A 23 -14.60 8.94 13.54
CA ILE A 23 -14.02 10.13 12.93
C ILE A 23 -13.82 9.84 11.44
N ALA A 24 -14.60 10.49 10.59
CA ALA A 24 -14.54 10.28 9.14
C ALA A 24 -13.21 10.81 8.56
N LEU A 25 -12.70 10.13 7.54
CA LEU A 25 -11.51 10.52 6.78
C LEU A 25 -11.88 10.79 5.31
N PRO A 26 -12.63 11.89 5.04
CA PRO A 26 -13.10 12.20 3.68
C PRO A 26 -11.95 12.42 2.68
N GLU A 27 -10.75 12.72 3.15
CA GLU A 27 -9.54 12.87 2.34
C GLU A 27 -9.18 11.59 1.58
N LEU A 28 -9.60 10.42 2.09
CA LEU A 28 -9.35 9.12 1.45
C LEU A 28 -10.45 8.73 0.44
N ALA A 29 -11.49 9.55 0.25
CA ALA A 29 -12.57 9.28 -0.72
C ALA A 29 -12.09 9.06 -2.17
N PRO A 30 -11.01 9.71 -2.68
CA PRO A 30 -10.49 9.44 -4.02
C PRO A 30 -9.98 8.00 -4.22
N LEU A 31 -9.70 7.26 -3.15
CA LEU A 31 -9.19 5.88 -3.24
C LEU A 31 -10.17 4.91 -3.90
N LYS A 32 -11.47 5.21 -3.88
CA LYS A 32 -12.51 4.40 -4.54
C LYS A 32 -12.27 4.21 -6.04
N ASP A 33 -11.59 5.15 -6.70
CA ASP A 33 -11.30 5.08 -8.15
C ASP A 33 -10.26 4.00 -8.48
N TYR A 34 -9.59 3.48 -7.44
CA TYR A 34 -8.61 2.38 -7.52
C TYR A 34 -9.11 1.12 -6.80
N SER A 35 -10.42 1.02 -6.58
CA SER A 35 -11.13 -0.14 -6.06
C SER A 35 -12.12 -0.67 -7.10
N MET A 36 -12.37 -1.98 -7.07
CA MET A 36 -13.29 -2.68 -7.94
C MET A 36 -14.08 -3.70 -7.13
N GLU A 37 -15.41 -3.67 -7.26
CA GLU A 37 -16.28 -4.75 -6.80
C GLU A 37 -16.25 -5.92 -7.79
N ILE A 38 -16.24 -7.13 -7.26
CA ILE A 38 -16.37 -8.37 -8.01
C ILE A 38 -17.77 -8.90 -7.72
N VAL A 39 -18.56 -9.10 -8.77
CA VAL A 39 -19.94 -9.59 -8.65
C VAL A 39 -20.17 -10.84 -9.46
N TYR A 40 -21.13 -11.68 -9.03
CA TYR A 40 -21.58 -12.86 -9.77
C TYR A 40 -23.11 -12.92 -9.72
N ASP A 41 -23.75 -12.90 -10.89
CA ASP A 41 -25.21 -12.81 -11.04
C ASP A 41 -25.79 -11.62 -10.24
N GLY A 42 -25.09 -10.47 -10.31
CA GLY A 42 -25.45 -9.26 -9.57
C GLY A 42 -25.22 -9.31 -8.05
N GLN A 43 -24.64 -10.39 -7.52
CA GLN A 43 -24.32 -10.52 -6.08
C GLN A 43 -22.85 -10.19 -5.81
N PHE A 44 -22.57 -9.47 -4.72
CA PHE A 44 -21.21 -9.17 -4.30
C PHE A 44 -20.45 -10.44 -3.89
N MET A 45 -19.29 -10.65 -4.51
CA MET A 45 -18.39 -11.78 -4.26
C MET A 45 -17.08 -11.36 -3.59
N GLY A 46 -16.69 -10.08 -3.71
CA GLY A 46 -15.49 -9.55 -3.10
C GLY A 46 -15.10 -8.21 -3.71
N SER A 47 -13.95 -7.70 -3.31
CA SER A 47 -13.35 -6.50 -3.89
C SER A 47 -11.86 -6.70 -4.15
N PHE A 48 -11.33 -5.88 -5.06
CA PHE A 48 -9.92 -5.78 -5.35
C PHE A 48 -9.55 -4.31 -5.45
N GLY A 49 -8.39 -3.91 -4.90
CA GLY A 49 -7.93 -2.53 -5.05
C GLY A 49 -7.12 -2.03 -3.88
N VAL A 50 -7.62 -0.98 -3.23
CA VAL A 50 -6.82 -0.16 -2.33
C VAL A 50 -6.56 -0.81 -0.99
N GLY A 51 -5.31 -0.71 -0.56
CA GLY A 51 -4.91 -0.95 0.83
C GLY A 51 -4.51 0.38 1.47
N VAL A 52 -5.01 0.62 2.70
CA VAL A 52 -4.54 1.70 3.57
C VAL A 52 -3.71 1.09 4.69
N PHE A 53 -2.50 1.60 4.88
CA PHE A 53 -1.50 1.07 5.79
C PHE A 53 -1.21 2.08 6.91
N PRO A 54 -1.74 1.86 8.12
CA PRO A 54 -1.44 2.70 9.27
C PRO A 54 -0.05 2.42 9.84
N ILE A 55 0.64 3.48 10.25
CA ILE A 55 1.76 3.43 11.19
C ILE A 55 1.44 4.35 12.37
N ALA A 56 1.42 3.75 13.56
CA ALA A 56 1.15 4.48 14.80
C ALA A 56 2.44 5.14 15.31
N GLY A 57 2.36 6.44 15.57
CA GLY A 57 3.31 7.19 16.37
C GLY A 57 2.73 7.54 17.74
N LYS A 58 3.46 8.33 18.53
CA LYS A 58 3.04 8.72 19.87
C LYS A 58 1.74 9.55 19.89
N ASP A 59 1.67 10.55 19.02
CA ASP A 59 0.60 11.57 18.98
C ASP A 59 -0.06 11.67 17.59
N LYS A 60 0.25 10.70 16.71
CA LYS A 60 -0.22 10.68 15.33
C LYS A 60 -0.36 9.26 14.80
N ILE A 61 -1.27 9.06 13.85
CA ILE A 61 -1.33 7.90 12.98
C ILE A 61 -1.07 8.38 11.56
N ILE A 62 -0.10 7.78 10.87
CA ILE A 62 0.15 8.08 9.46
C ILE A 62 -0.45 6.95 8.62
N LEU A 63 -1.31 7.31 7.67
CA LEU A 63 -2.03 6.40 6.80
C LEU A 63 -1.46 6.55 5.39
N ALA A 64 -0.60 5.62 4.99
CA ALA A 64 -0.18 5.48 3.59
C ALA A 64 -1.21 4.65 2.82
N ASN A 65 -1.21 4.74 1.50
CA ASN A 65 -2.04 3.88 0.65
C ASN A 65 -1.25 3.40 -0.58
N ASN A 66 -1.80 2.44 -1.32
CA ASN A 66 -1.11 1.82 -2.45
C ASN A 66 -1.38 2.47 -3.82
N SER A 67 -2.21 3.50 -3.90
CA SER A 67 -2.70 4.03 -5.18
C SER A 67 -2.38 5.48 -5.47
N ILE A 68 -2.25 6.31 -4.44
CA ILE A 68 -1.88 7.71 -4.53
C ILE A 68 -0.57 7.87 -3.76
N ASN A 69 0.36 8.62 -4.34
CA ASN A 69 1.64 8.92 -3.72
C ASN A 69 1.47 9.99 -2.65
N GLU A 70 0.84 9.61 -1.55
CA GLU A 70 0.54 10.50 -0.44
C GLU A 70 0.44 9.75 0.89
N SER A 71 0.33 10.49 1.99
CA SER A 71 -0.04 9.96 3.29
C SER A 71 -0.94 10.94 4.03
N LEU A 72 -1.93 10.40 4.72
CA LEU A 72 -2.80 11.14 5.62
C LEU A 72 -2.26 11.03 7.05
N VAL A 73 -1.91 12.16 7.64
CA VAL A 73 -1.51 12.27 9.04
C VAL A 73 -2.73 12.61 9.87
N PHE A 74 -3.10 11.72 10.78
CA PHE A 74 -4.16 11.90 11.76
C PHE A 74 -3.55 12.22 13.13
N ASP A 75 -3.86 13.38 13.69
CA ASP A 75 -3.43 13.79 15.03
C ASP A 75 -4.36 13.18 16.09
N THR A 76 -3.82 12.36 16.98
CA THR A 76 -4.61 11.60 17.95
C THR A 76 -5.09 12.43 19.14
N ASN A 77 -4.54 13.64 19.33
CA ASN A 77 -4.91 14.52 20.44
C ASN A 77 -6.09 15.44 20.06
N THR A 78 -6.16 15.83 18.79
CA THR A 78 -7.13 16.80 18.28
C THR A 78 -8.17 16.17 17.36
N GLY A 79 -7.91 14.98 16.81
CA GLY A 79 -8.69 14.38 15.74
C GLY A 79 -8.51 15.07 14.39
N GLY A 80 -7.55 15.99 14.27
CA GLY A 80 -7.26 16.73 13.05
C GLY A 80 -6.50 15.90 12.03
N THR A 81 -6.64 16.27 10.76
CA THR A 81 -6.02 15.59 9.61
C THR A 81 -5.15 16.53 8.79
N ARG A 82 -4.09 15.98 8.18
CA ARG A 82 -3.26 16.67 7.18
C ARG A 82 -2.79 15.67 6.13
N VAL A 83 -2.99 16.00 4.85
CA VAL A 83 -2.45 15.19 3.75
C VAL A 83 -1.07 15.69 3.36
N VAL A 84 -0.14 14.76 3.13
CA VAL A 84 1.18 15.01 2.54
C VAL A 84 1.20 14.35 1.17
N HIS A 85 1.40 15.14 0.12
CA HIS A 85 1.46 14.65 -1.26
C HIS A 85 2.89 14.64 -1.77
N TRP A 86 3.21 13.66 -2.61
CA TRP A 86 4.48 13.58 -3.31
C TRP A 86 4.24 13.41 -4.80
N ASN A 87 4.82 14.30 -5.61
CA ASN A 87 4.88 14.14 -7.06
C ASN A 87 6.34 14.04 -7.46
N THR A 88 6.86 12.82 -7.50
CA THR A 88 8.28 12.58 -7.74
C THR A 88 8.55 12.31 -9.21
N PRO A 89 9.72 12.70 -9.76
CA PRO A 89 10.05 12.41 -11.15
C PRO A 89 10.08 10.91 -11.49
N LEU A 90 10.38 10.04 -10.52
CA LEU A 90 10.53 8.60 -10.75
C LEU A 90 9.21 7.85 -10.64
N LEU A 91 8.35 8.20 -9.68
CA LEU A 91 7.13 7.45 -9.38
C LEU A 91 5.84 8.18 -9.75
N GLY A 92 5.88 9.50 -9.89
CA GLY A 92 4.70 10.34 -10.12
C GLY A 92 3.86 10.52 -8.86
N GLU A 93 2.68 11.12 -9.02
CA GLU A 93 1.76 11.46 -7.91
C GLU A 93 0.72 10.37 -7.61
N ARG A 94 0.43 9.48 -8.55
CA ARG A 94 -0.63 8.49 -8.43
C ARG A 94 -0.46 7.38 -9.45
N ARG A 95 -1.20 6.30 -9.26
CA ARG A 95 -1.37 5.24 -10.25
C ARG A 95 -2.02 5.77 -11.51
N SER A 96 -1.54 5.30 -12.65
CA SER A 96 -2.05 5.66 -13.97
C SER A 96 -3.28 4.84 -14.37
N TYR A 97 -3.40 3.61 -13.86
CA TYR A 97 -4.48 2.69 -14.17
C TYR A 97 -5.60 2.80 -13.13
N LEU A 98 -6.74 3.34 -13.57
CA LEU A 98 -7.99 3.33 -12.80
C LEU A 98 -8.71 2.00 -12.98
N LEU A 99 -9.33 1.52 -11.91
CA LEU A 99 -10.12 0.31 -11.95
C LEU A 99 -11.56 0.62 -12.40
N PRO A 100 -12.23 -0.29 -13.11
CA PRO A 100 -13.68 -0.21 -13.23
C PRO A 100 -14.29 -0.37 -11.83
N ALA A 101 -15.38 0.36 -11.55
CA ALA A 101 -16.06 0.27 -10.27
C ALA A 101 -16.56 -1.15 -9.96
N GLN A 102 -16.90 -1.93 -10.99
CA GLN A 102 -17.42 -3.28 -10.86
C GLN A 102 -17.00 -4.16 -12.04
N VAL A 103 -16.78 -5.45 -11.78
CA VAL A 103 -16.57 -6.49 -12.79
C VAL A 103 -17.41 -7.73 -12.45
N GLU A 104 -18.01 -8.32 -13.48
CA GLU A 104 -18.65 -9.65 -13.36
C GLU A 104 -17.58 -10.75 -13.30
N GLU A 105 -17.72 -11.69 -12.38
CA GLU A 105 -16.91 -12.90 -12.20
C GLU A 105 -17.15 -13.84 -13.39
N THR A 106 -16.58 -13.43 -14.51
CA THR A 106 -16.53 -14.14 -15.78
C THR A 106 -15.09 -14.53 -16.06
N LEU A 107 -14.92 -15.62 -16.81
CA LEU A 107 -13.60 -16.19 -17.05
C LEU A 107 -12.65 -15.16 -17.71
N GLY A 108 -11.61 -14.72 -16.99
CA GLY A 108 -10.49 -13.95 -17.52
C GLY A 108 -10.59 -12.43 -17.41
N ALA A 109 -11.80 -11.85 -17.30
CA ALA A 109 -11.97 -10.39 -17.28
C ALA A 109 -11.33 -9.76 -16.04
N LYS A 110 -11.61 -10.35 -14.86
CA LYS A 110 -11.03 -9.94 -13.59
C LYS A 110 -9.50 -10.08 -13.58
N GLU A 111 -8.97 -11.21 -14.07
CA GLU A 111 -7.53 -11.47 -14.07
C GLU A 111 -6.77 -10.46 -14.92
N GLU A 112 -7.31 -10.03 -16.06
CA GLU A 112 -6.70 -9.02 -16.93
C GLU A 112 -6.69 -7.63 -16.27
N ILE A 113 -7.76 -7.26 -15.58
CA ILE A 113 -7.83 -6.01 -14.80
C ILE A 113 -6.79 -6.04 -13.66
N ILE A 114 -6.72 -7.14 -12.91
CA ILE A 114 -5.73 -7.33 -11.84
C ILE A 114 -4.31 -7.28 -12.39
N LYS A 115 -4.07 -7.89 -13.56
CA LYS A 115 -2.75 -7.85 -14.23
C LYS A 115 -2.32 -6.41 -14.51
N ARG A 116 -3.15 -5.64 -15.22
CA ARG A 116 -2.87 -4.23 -15.54
C ARG A 116 -2.66 -3.38 -14.31
N SER A 117 -3.47 -3.63 -13.27
CA SER A 117 -3.31 -2.98 -11.98
C SER A 117 -1.92 -3.27 -11.40
N ARG A 118 -1.50 -4.54 -11.29
CA ARG A 118 -0.19 -4.91 -10.72
C ARG A 118 1.01 -4.47 -11.57
N GLU A 119 0.84 -4.30 -12.87
CA GLU A 119 1.85 -3.77 -13.78
C GLU A 119 2.04 -2.24 -13.65
N ASP A 120 1.05 -1.54 -13.08
CA ASP A 120 1.18 -0.14 -12.68
C ASP A 120 1.91 0.00 -11.33
N ILE A 121 2.29 1.23 -10.96
CA ILE A 121 3.01 1.48 -9.71
C ILE A 121 2.16 1.10 -8.49
N PHE A 122 2.75 0.41 -7.53
CA PHE A 122 2.17 0.14 -6.22
C PHE A 122 2.99 0.87 -5.17
N TYR A 123 2.36 1.76 -4.41
CA TYR A 123 3.02 2.44 -3.29
C TYR A 123 2.93 1.57 -2.03
N GLY A 124 4.07 1.22 -1.44
CA GLY A 124 4.09 0.40 -0.24
C GLY A 124 3.68 1.16 1.01
N ARG A 125 3.65 0.42 2.13
CA ARG A 125 3.58 1.03 3.46
C ARG A 125 4.85 1.80 3.79
N LEU A 126 4.73 2.80 4.65
CA LEU A 126 5.87 3.40 5.34
C LEU A 126 6.41 2.45 6.42
N ILE A 127 7.72 2.37 6.56
CA ILE A 127 8.41 1.69 7.66
C ILE A 127 9.34 2.69 8.33
N TRP A 128 9.28 2.77 9.65
CA TRP A 128 10.08 3.71 10.44
C TRP A 128 11.47 3.16 10.76
N ASP A 129 12.48 4.01 10.67
CA ASP A 129 13.85 3.75 11.10
C ASP A 129 14.20 4.57 12.35
N ASP A 130 14.12 3.94 13.51
CA ASP A 130 14.47 4.57 14.79
C ASP A 130 15.94 5.04 14.85
N SER A 131 16.84 4.48 14.03
CA SER A 131 18.28 4.83 14.09
C SER A 131 18.60 6.18 13.44
N HIS A 132 17.75 6.62 12.51
CA HIS A 132 17.99 7.82 11.70
C HIS A 132 16.78 8.75 11.62
N GLU A 133 15.69 8.43 12.35
CA GLU A 133 14.46 9.23 12.41
C GLU A 133 13.86 9.52 11.03
N GLN A 134 13.78 8.47 10.20
CA GLN A 134 13.32 8.55 8.82
C GLN A 134 12.35 7.41 8.49
N PHE A 135 11.55 7.60 7.44
CA PHE A 135 10.72 6.54 6.87
C PHE A 135 11.35 6.01 5.59
N PHE A 136 11.23 4.70 5.40
CA PHE A 136 11.43 4.07 4.11
C PHE A 136 10.08 3.65 3.52
N ARG A 137 9.99 3.63 2.20
CA ARG A 137 8.85 3.05 1.48
C ARG A 137 9.33 2.36 0.21
N PHE A 138 8.99 1.09 0.08
CA PHE A 138 9.15 0.41 -1.21
C PHE A 138 7.96 0.72 -2.11
N SER A 139 8.23 1.02 -3.37
CA SER A 139 7.22 1.08 -4.42
C SER A 139 7.57 0.08 -5.52
N VAL A 140 6.58 -0.55 -6.15
CA VAL A 140 6.82 -1.71 -7.02
C VAL A 140 5.96 -1.65 -8.27
N LYS A 141 6.53 -2.01 -9.42
CA LYS A 141 5.78 -2.40 -10.63
C LYS A 141 6.04 -3.87 -10.89
N GLU A 142 5.01 -4.70 -10.87
CA GLU A 142 5.18 -6.13 -11.19
C GLU A 142 5.32 -6.32 -12.69
N GLN A 143 6.10 -7.33 -13.08
CA GLN A 143 6.15 -7.83 -14.46
C GLN A 143 5.43 -9.18 -14.46
N LEU A 144 4.31 -9.26 -15.17
CA LEU A 144 3.47 -10.45 -15.22
C LEU A 144 3.56 -11.11 -16.60
N GLY A 145 3.81 -12.41 -16.62
CA GLY A 145 3.85 -13.23 -17.82
C GLY A 145 2.45 -13.49 -18.39
N GLN A 146 2.40 -14.30 -19.45
CA GLN A 146 1.15 -14.75 -20.08
C GLN A 146 0.61 -16.04 -19.44
N GLU A 147 1.47 -16.80 -18.78
CA GLU A 147 1.08 -18.04 -18.12
C GLU A 147 0.31 -17.76 -16.83
N LYS A 148 -0.74 -18.54 -16.60
CA LYS A 148 -1.52 -18.52 -15.36
C LYS A 148 -1.07 -19.64 -14.44
N ASN A 149 -0.98 -19.37 -13.14
CA ASN A 149 -0.71 -20.39 -12.13
C ASN A 149 -1.96 -21.26 -11.87
N GLU A 150 -1.83 -22.23 -10.97
CA GLU A 150 -2.92 -23.16 -10.58
C GLU A 150 -4.17 -22.45 -10.00
N TYR A 151 -4.04 -21.19 -9.57
CA TYR A 151 -5.12 -20.34 -9.08
C TYR A 151 -5.69 -19.41 -10.16
N GLY A 152 -5.29 -19.58 -11.43
CA GLY A 152 -5.76 -18.77 -12.55
C GLY A 152 -5.14 -17.36 -12.62
N GLN A 153 -4.15 -17.04 -11.78
CA GLN A 153 -3.50 -15.73 -11.75
C GLN A 153 -2.29 -15.70 -12.66
N TYR A 154 -2.05 -14.58 -13.36
CA TYR A 154 -0.84 -14.41 -14.15
C TYR A 154 0.42 -14.54 -13.27
N ALA A 155 1.37 -15.35 -13.74
CA ALA A 155 2.61 -15.62 -13.03
C ALA A 155 3.55 -14.40 -13.10
N ARG A 156 4.14 -14.02 -11.96
CA ARG A 156 5.13 -12.96 -11.90
C ARG A 156 6.46 -13.43 -12.49
N THR A 157 6.95 -12.71 -13.48
CA THR A 157 8.25 -12.95 -14.12
C THR A 157 9.34 -12.01 -13.61
N GLY A 158 8.96 -10.92 -12.93
CA GLY A 158 9.89 -9.96 -12.35
C GLY A 158 9.18 -8.81 -11.65
N ALA A 159 9.94 -7.82 -11.22
CA ALA A 159 9.43 -6.55 -10.73
C ALA A 159 10.51 -5.46 -10.84
N GLU A 160 10.06 -4.22 -11.00
CA GLU A 160 10.87 -3.03 -10.76
C GLU A 160 10.56 -2.55 -9.35
N VAL A 161 11.58 -2.52 -8.50
CA VAL A 161 11.47 -2.10 -7.10
C VAL A 161 12.18 -0.76 -6.92
N TYR A 162 11.52 0.14 -6.22
CA TYR A 162 12.01 1.47 -5.90
C TYR A 162 11.97 1.67 -4.38
N LEU A 163 12.89 2.48 -3.86
CA LEU A 163 12.95 2.86 -2.46
C LEU A 163 12.89 4.39 -2.36
N SER A 164 11.88 4.89 -1.67
CA SER A 164 11.79 6.30 -1.25
C SER A 164 12.19 6.40 0.23
N ILE A 165 12.90 7.47 0.57
CA ILE A 165 13.32 7.83 1.93
C ILE A 165 12.72 9.18 2.27
N PHE A 166 12.08 9.28 3.42
CA PHE A 166 11.47 10.51 3.92
C PHE A 166 12.00 10.83 5.31
N ASP A 167 12.09 12.09 5.67
CA ASP A 167 12.35 12.47 7.05
C ASP A 167 11.11 12.23 7.95
N GLU A 168 11.24 12.52 9.24
CA GLU A 168 10.16 12.42 10.23
C GLU A 168 8.91 13.27 9.92
N ASN A 169 9.06 14.30 9.08
CA ASN A 169 8.02 15.23 8.66
C ASN A 169 7.35 14.82 7.35
N LEU A 170 7.82 13.70 6.76
CA LEU A 170 7.38 13.14 5.49
C LEU A 170 7.90 13.92 4.26
N ASP A 171 8.97 14.70 4.41
CA ASP A 171 9.65 15.33 3.28
C ASP A 171 10.57 14.31 2.59
N LEU A 172 10.52 14.25 1.26
CA LEU A 172 11.32 13.29 0.49
C LEU A 172 12.81 13.67 0.53
N LEU A 173 13.63 12.78 1.08
CA LEU A 173 15.08 12.92 1.15
C LEU A 173 15.77 12.32 -0.07
N ALA A 174 15.35 11.13 -0.48
CA ALA A 174 15.94 10.41 -1.60
C ALA A 174 14.95 9.41 -2.21
N GLU A 175 15.13 9.11 -3.50
CA GLU A 175 14.36 8.09 -4.21
C GLU A 175 15.22 7.42 -5.28
N SER A 176 15.25 6.08 -5.30
CA SER A 176 16.08 5.33 -6.24
C SER A 176 15.49 3.95 -6.59
N PRO A 177 15.83 3.39 -7.77
CA PRO A 177 15.57 1.99 -8.06
C PRO A 177 16.49 1.08 -7.23
N VAL A 178 16.00 -0.11 -6.89
CA VAL A 178 16.74 -1.17 -6.18
C VAL A 178 16.85 -2.39 -7.10
N PRO A 179 17.78 -2.38 -8.07
CA PRO A 179 17.84 -3.37 -9.15
C PRO A 179 18.12 -4.80 -8.67
N GLU A 180 18.68 -4.98 -7.47
CA GLU A 180 18.93 -6.28 -6.84
C GLU A 180 17.64 -7.00 -6.45
N LEU A 181 16.55 -6.26 -6.21
CA LEU A 181 15.25 -6.81 -5.86
C LEU A 181 14.42 -7.02 -7.13
N LYS A 182 14.30 -8.29 -7.55
CA LYS A 182 13.52 -8.71 -8.74
C LYS A 182 12.08 -9.13 -8.43
N ALA A 183 11.65 -8.93 -7.18
CA ALA A 183 10.31 -9.23 -6.72
C ALA A 183 9.88 -8.19 -5.66
N PRO A 184 8.58 -7.95 -5.48
CA PRO A 184 8.09 -7.10 -4.40
C PRO A 184 8.66 -7.58 -3.05
N PRO A 185 9.25 -6.69 -2.24
CA PRO A 185 9.72 -7.05 -0.90
C PRO A 185 8.57 -7.63 -0.09
N LYS A 186 8.75 -8.83 0.46
CA LYS A 186 7.74 -9.51 1.28
C LYS A 186 7.68 -8.87 2.68
N LYS A 187 7.66 -9.67 3.74
CA LYS A 187 7.73 -9.17 5.12
C LYS A 187 9.08 -8.51 5.35
N HIS A 188 9.09 -7.27 5.78
CA HIS A 188 10.33 -6.53 6.03
C HIS A 188 10.17 -5.53 7.18
N PHE A 189 11.27 -5.19 7.84
CA PHE A 189 11.33 -4.23 8.94
C PHE A 189 12.68 -3.51 8.96
N VAL A 190 12.76 -2.40 9.68
CA VAL A 190 14.02 -1.69 9.88
C VAL A 190 14.60 -2.04 11.24
N LYS A 191 15.90 -2.28 11.30
CA LYS A 191 16.64 -2.45 12.54
C LYS A 191 18.12 -2.11 12.32
N ASP A 192 18.70 -1.35 13.25
CA ASP A 192 20.09 -0.90 13.23
C ASP A 192 20.45 -0.16 11.91
N GLY A 193 19.54 0.73 11.47
CA GLY A 193 19.67 1.52 10.25
C GLY A 193 19.66 0.71 8.95
N LYS A 194 19.15 -0.53 8.97
CA LYS A 194 19.14 -1.44 7.83
C LYS A 194 17.75 -2.03 7.65
N ILE A 195 17.38 -2.24 6.39
CA ILE A 195 16.13 -2.89 6.04
C ILE A 195 16.37 -4.40 5.96
N TRP A 196 15.65 -5.15 6.78
CA TRP A 196 15.68 -6.61 6.82
C TRP A 196 14.46 -7.15 6.08
N ILE A 197 14.68 -7.84 4.97
CA ILE A 197 13.64 -8.42 4.13
C ILE A 197 13.67 -9.93 4.34
N PHE A 198 12.57 -10.49 4.86
CA PHE A 198 12.44 -11.93 5.09
C PHE A 198 12.40 -12.68 3.77
N GLU A 199 13.20 -13.74 3.71
CA GLU A 199 13.13 -14.78 2.68
C GLU A 199 13.03 -16.16 3.32
N ASN A 200 12.40 -17.08 2.60
CA ASN A 200 12.43 -18.50 2.90
C ASN A 200 13.29 -19.16 1.82
N ILE A 201 14.42 -19.73 2.22
CA ILE A 201 15.38 -20.39 1.33
C ILE A 201 15.54 -21.81 1.82
N ALA A 202 15.09 -22.80 1.03
CA ALA A 202 15.15 -24.22 1.37
C ALA A 202 14.57 -24.54 2.77
N ASP A 203 13.40 -23.96 3.08
CA ASP A 203 12.71 -24.06 4.37
C ASP A 203 13.44 -23.43 5.57
N GLU A 204 14.53 -22.71 5.33
CA GLU A 204 15.22 -21.92 6.34
C GLU A 204 14.79 -20.45 6.30
N MET A 205 14.70 -19.86 7.50
CA MET A 205 14.47 -18.43 7.65
C MET A 205 15.76 -17.67 7.30
N ALA A 206 15.68 -16.86 6.25
CA ALA A 206 16.77 -15.99 5.81
C ALA A 206 16.32 -14.53 5.79
N PHE A 207 17.29 -13.61 5.82
CA PHE A 207 17.03 -12.19 5.62
C PHE A 207 18.01 -11.60 4.62
N ILE A 208 17.49 -10.92 3.61
CA ILE A 208 18.26 -9.98 2.80
C ILE A 208 18.36 -8.69 3.62
N ARG A 209 19.57 -8.14 3.68
CA ARG A 209 19.84 -6.91 4.42
C ARG A 209 20.23 -5.81 3.45
N LEU A 210 19.37 -4.81 3.32
CA LEU A 210 19.66 -3.61 2.56
C LEU A 210 20.25 -2.56 3.51
N LYS A 211 21.41 -2.01 3.15
CA LYS A 211 21.98 -0.85 3.80
C LYS A 211 21.78 0.34 2.86
N VAL A 212 21.23 1.42 3.39
CA VAL A 212 21.21 2.72 2.73
C VAL A 212 22.48 3.46 3.14
N GLU A 213 23.23 3.97 2.18
CA GLU A 213 24.42 4.81 2.40
C GLU A 213 24.19 6.23 1.90
#